data_AF-A0A925LWA0-F1
#
_entry.id   AF-A0A925LWA0-F1
#
_cell.length_a   1.000
_cell.length_b   1.000
_cell.length_c   1.000
_cell.angle_alpha   90.00
_cell.angle_beta   90.00
_cell.angle_gamma   90.00
#
_symmetry.space_group_name_H-M   'P 1'
#
loop_
_entity.id
_entity.type
_entity.pdbx_description
1 polymer ?
#
loop_
_entity_poly.entity_id
_entity_poly.type
_entity_poly.pdbx_seq_one_letter_code
_entity_poly.pdbx_strand_id
1 'polypeptide(L)'
;MIDNDQLRRDLKLLEDLLSQIVVEDEGIEAVQLVTEIRHLARDRRANVPGAEATLSKRIHDLDEEQARLVARSLSIFFDLANLAEDRQRVRVLRQREQDRHPDPISESIGASIQQLKAAGLNASQVQRALNQLDVELVFTAHPSEAKRRSIRSKLRRMRQCLADLDRDDLLPRERTAVLTRLRADLTVLWQTEFLRPMRPSVLEEVERGLSIMPRLWEVVPEIYLSLRQALVREFPEHNFSLPAFLRFGSWMGGDRDGHPGVTWDITERTLVWLRDTAIDRHLDWCQKLYDFLSVSRNEVSLETDLPNAVSQAEKRWPNFAATLARVAPHEIY
;
A
#
# COMPACT_ATOMS: atom_id res chain seq x y z
N MET A 1 -7.01 -24.74 -9.26
CA MET A 1 -5.58 -24.49 -9.56
C MET A 1 -5.48 -23.04 -9.97
N ILE A 2 -4.79 -22.22 -9.20
CA ILE A 2 -4.60 -20.80 -9.55
C ILE A 2 -3.82 -20.76 -10.86
N ASP A 3 -4.38 -20.09 -11.87
CA ASP A 3 -3.78 -20.00 -13.18
C ASP A 3 -2.50 -19.14 -13.14
N ASN A 4 -1.34 -19.81 -13.20
CA ASN A 4 -0.03 -19.18 -13.29
C ASN A 4 0.17 -18.46 -14.64
N ASP A 5 -0.75 -18.62 -15.60
CA ASP A 5 -0.61 -18.04 -16.92
C ASP A 5 -0.81 -16.52 -16.91
N GLN A 6 -1.59 -15.97 -15.98
CA GLN A 6 -1.67 -14.51 -15.79
C GLN A 6 -0.34 -13.92 -15.31
N LEU A 7 0.29 -14.52 -14.29
CA LEU A 7 1.61 -14.09 -13.80
C LEU A 7 2.66 -14.20 -14.90
N ARG A 8 2.68 -15.32 -15.64
CA ARG A 8 3.61 -15.52 -16.75
C ARG A 8 3.41 -14.49 -17.86
N ARG A 9 2.16 -14.14 -18.18
CA ARG A 9 1.83 -13.11 -19.17
C ARG A 9 2.36 -11.74 -18.76
N ASP A 10 2.16 -11.34 -17.51
CA ASP A 10 2.64 -10.05 -17.00
C ASP A 10 4.17 -10.00 -16.95
N LEU A 11 4.82 -11.05 -16.43
CA LEU A 11 6.28 -11.15 -16.42
C LEU A 11 6.85 -11.05 -17.83
N LYS A 12 6.26 -11.78 -18.80
CA LYS A 12 6.69 -11.73 -20.19
C LYS A 12 6.51 -10.34 -20.79
N LEU A 13 5.35 -9.71 -20.58
CA LEU A 13 5.10 -8.34 -21.05
C LEU A 13 6.16 -7.36 -20.53
N LEU A 14 6.44 -7.41 -19.22
CA LEU A 14 7.40 -6.52 -18.58
C LEU A 14 8.84 -6.80 -19.02
N GLU A 15 9.20 -8.07 -19.18
CA GLU A 15 10.52 -8.51 -19.67
C GLU A 15 10.74 -8.13 -21.14
N ASP A 16 9.73 -8.28 -22.00
CA ASP A 16 9.78 -7.89 -23.40
C ASP A 16 9.92 -6.36 -23.54
N LEU A 17 9.22 -5.58 -22.70
CA LEU A 17 9.34 -4.11 -22.68
C LEU A 17 10.72 -3.66 -22.20
N LEU A 18 11.24 -4.23 -21.11
CA LEU A 18 12.60 -3.97 -20.65
C LEU A 18 13.62 -4.36 -21.73
N SER A 19 13.37 -5.51 -22.36
CA SER A 19 13.96 -6.02 -23.60
C SER A 19 14.28 -4.93 -24.60
N GLN A 20 13.20 -4.39 -25.12
CA GLN A 20 13.17 -3.37 -26.16
C GLN A 20 13.88 -2.09 -25.73
N ILE A 21 13.67 -1.65 -24.49
CA ILE A 21 14.28 -0.41 -23.96
C ILE A 21 15.80 -0.56 -23.86
N VAL A 22 16.30 -1.70 -23.37
CA VAL A 22 17.75 -1.94 -23.27
C VAL A 22 18.38 -2.04 -24.65
N VAL A 23 17.71 -2.69 -25.63
CA VAL A 23 18.21 -2.70 -27.02
C VAL A 23 18.30 -1.29 -27.61
N GLU A 24 17.29 -0.45 -27.36
CA GLU A 24 17.23 0.92 -27.88
C GLU A 24 18.29 1.84 -27.27
N ASP A 25 18.64 1.64 -26.00
CA ASP A 25 19.54 2.52 -25.25
C ASP A 25 21.01 2.03 -25.27
N GLU A 26 21.23 0.72 -25.18
CA GLU A 26 22.56 0.09 -24.97
C GLU A 26 22.96 -0.92 -26.07
N GLY A 27 22.05 -1.23 -27.00
CA GLY A 27 22.30 -2.18 -28.09
C GLY A 27 21.92 -3.64 -27.80
N ILE A 28 22.05 -4.50 -28.82
CA ILE A 28 21.61 -5.90 -28.75
C ILE A 28 22.53 -6.75 -27.87
N GLU A 29 23.82 -6.41 -27.85
CA GLU A 29 24.86 -7.09 -27.06
C GLU A 29 24.56 -6.97 -25.55
N ALA A 30 24.01 -5.84 -25.11
CA ALA A 30 23.62 -5.61 -23.72
C ALA A 30 22.56 -6.61 -23.25
N VAL A 31 21.52 -6.84 -24.06
CA VAL A 31 20.46 -7.82 -23.73
C VAL A 31 21.00 -9.25 -23.77
N GLN A 32 21.88 -9.56 -24.72
CA GLN A 32 22.52 -10.88 -24.80
C GLN A 32 23.34 -11.17 -23.54
N LEU A 33 24.13 -10.20 -23.06
CA LEU A 33 24.92 -10.31 -21.84
C LEU A 33 24.04 -10.60 -20.61
N VAL A 34 22.97 -9.81 -20.42
CA VAL A 34 22.07 -9.99 -19.28
C VAL A 34 21.37 -11.36 -19.35
N THR A 35 21.00 -11.79 -20.56
CA THR A 35 20.36 -13.09 -20.80
C THR A 35 21.33 -14.25 -20.51
N GLU A 36 22.58 -14.14 -20.96
CA GLU A 36 23.65 -15.10 -20.68
C GLU A 36 23.83 -15.28 -19.17
N ILE A 37 23.98 -14.18 -18.42
CA ILE A 37 24.17 -14.23 -16.96
C ILE A 37 22.96 -14.84 -16.26
N ARG A 38 21.74 -14.52 -16.68
CA ARG A 38 20.51 -15.14 -16.14
C ARG A 38 20.47 -16.64 -16.40
N HIS A 39 20.88 -17.08 -17.59
CA HIS A 39 20.95 -18.50 -17.93
C HIS A 39 21.95 -19.23 -17.02
N LEU A 40 23.17 -18.71 -16.89
CA LEU A 40 24.20 -19.27 -16.02
C LEU A 40 23.75 -19.33 -14.54
N ALA A 41 23.04 -18.30 -14.06
CA ALA A 41 22.45 -18.29 -12.72
C ALA A 41 21.35 -19.36 -12.55
N ARG A 42 20.55 -19.62 -13.58
CA ARG A 42 19.54 -20.69 -13.59
C ARG A 42 20.19 -22.07 -13.57
N ASP A 43 21.24 -22.29 -14.36
CA ASP A 43 21.99 -23.55 -14.40
C ASP A 43 22.64 -23.84 -13.04
N ARG A 44 23.25 -22.82 -12.42
CA ARG A 44 23.75 -22.90 -11.04
C ARG A 44 22.63 -23.33 -10.08
N ARG A 45 21.46 -22.69 -10.13
CA ARG A 45 20.32 -23.04 -9.27
C ARG A 45 19.80 -24.45 -9.50
N ALA A 46 19.90 -24.96 -10.73
CA ALA A 46 19.53 -26.32 -11.10
C ALA A 46 20.62 -27.37 -10.78
N ASN A 47 21.73 -26.97 -10.13
CA ASN A 47 22.89 -27.81 -9.82
C ASN A 47 23.52 -28.46 -11.05
N VAL A 48 23.53 -27.78 -12.20
CA VAL A 48 24.24 -28.25 -13.40
C VAL A 48 25.75 -28.31 -13.10
N PRO A 49 26.44 -29.43 -13.37
CA PRO A 49 27.87 -29.57 -13.09
C PRO A 49 28.70 -28.46 -13.73
N GLY A 50 29.57 -27.82 -12.94
CA GLY A 50 30.46 -26.74 -13.40
C GLY A 50 29.80 -25.36 -13.57
N ALA A 51 28.47 -25.24 -13.47
CA ALA A 51 27.78 -23.97 -13.71
C ALA A 51 28.18 -22.85 -12.72
N GLU A 52 28.46 -23.18 -11.47
CA GLU A 52 28.97 -22.21 -10.49
C GLU A 52 30.31 -21.62 -10.90
N ALA A 53 31.26 -22.46 -11.33
CA ALA A 53 32.57 -22.01 -11.79
C ALA A 53 32.45 -21.15 -13.06
N THR A 54 31.60 -21.56 -14.00
CA THR A 54 31.33 -20.80 -15.23
C THR A 54 30.73 -19.43 -14.94
N LEU A 55 29.70 -19.36 -14.08
CA LEU A 55 29.09 -18.10 -13.68
C LEU A 55 30.08 -17.20 -12.95
N SER A 56 30.84 -17.75 -11.99
CA SER A 56 31.80 -16.98 -11.22
C SER A 56 32.89 -16.39 -12.10
N LYS A 57 33.39 -17.17 -13.08
CA LYS A 57 34.35 -16.68 -14.06
C LYS A 57 33.72 -15.58 -14.93
N ARG A 58 32.52 -15.80 -15.45
CA ARG A 58 31.84 -14.81 -16.31
C ARG A 58 31.63 -13.48 -15.61
N ILE A 59 31.27 -13.50 -14.32
CA ILE A 59 31.12 -12.30 -13.48
C ILE A 59 32.48 -11.61 -13.26
N HIS A 60 33.54 -12.37 -13.02
CA HIS A 60 34.88 -11.81 -12.82
C HIS A 60 35.44 -11.13 -14.08
N ASP A 61 35.08 -11.65 -15.26
CA ASP A 61 35.51 -11.14 -16.56
C ASP A 61 34.68 -9.92 -17.04
N LEU A 62 33.68 -9.45 -16.27
CA LEU A 62 32.93 -8.24 -16.61
C LEU A 62 33.80 -7.00 -16.39
N ASP A 63 33.84 -6.11 -17.38
CA ASP A 63 34.33 -4.75 -17.16
C ASP A 63 33.33 -3.92 -16.32
N GLU A 64 33.72 -2.70 -15.94
CA GLU A 64 32.88 -1.84 -15.08
C GLU A 64 31.54 -1.47 -15.73
N GLU A 65 31.54 -1.22 -17.05
CA GLU A 65 30.36 -0.81 -17.80
C GLU A 65 29.35 -1.98 -17.90
N GLN A 66 29.85 -3.16 -18.26
CA GLN A 66 29.11 -4.42 -18.27
C GLN A 66 28.56 -4.76 -16.88
N ALA A 67 29.37 -4.65 -15.83
CA ALA A 67 28.94 -4.92 -14.47
C ALA A 67 27.80 -3.97 -14.04
N ARG A 68 27.90 -2.68 -14.37
CA ARG A 68 26.88 -1.67 -14.09
C ARG A 68 25.58 -1.94 -14.85
N LEU A 69 25.69 -2.25 -16.15
CA LEU A 69 24.58 -2.62 -17.02
C LEU A 69 23.82 -3.85 -16.48
N VAL A 70 24.55 -4.91 -16.12
CA VAL A 70 23.99 -6.15 -15.60
C VAL A 70 23.31 -5.92 -14.24
N ALA A 71 23.99 -5.23 -13.32
CA ALA A 71 23.43 -4.91 -12.02
C ALA A 71 22.14 -4.09 -12.14
N ARG A 72 22.11 -3.10 -13.04
CA ARG A 72 20.93 -2.27 -13.31
C ARG A 72 19.78 -3.08 -13.90
N SER A 73 20.06 -3.83 -14.97
CA SER A 73 19.07 -4.66 -15.66
C SER A 73 18.43 -5.68 -14.73
N LEU A 74 19.24 -6.38 -13.93
CA LEU A 74 18.72 -7.35 -12.95
C LEU A 74 17.95 -6.67 -11.83
N SER A 75 18.40 -5.51 -11.33
CA SER A 75 17.67 -4.76 -10.31
C SER A 75 16.27 -4.35 -10.79
N ILE A 76 16.17 -3.84 -12.02
CA ILE A 76 14.88 -3.49 -12.63
C ILE A 76 14.04 -4.74 -12.86
N PHE A 77 14.64 -5.80 -13.40
CA PHE A 77 13.94 -7.08 -13.62
C PHE A 77 13.30 -7.60 -12.33
N PHE A 78 14.03 -7.60 -11.20
CA PHE A 78 13.47 -8.02 -9.92
C PHE A 78 12.37 -7.08 -9.42
N ASP A 79 12.50 -5.77 -9.65
CA ASP A 79 11.42 -4.82 -9.36
C ASP A 79 10.16 -5.14 -10.17
N LEU A 80 10.29 -5.39 -11.47
CA LEU A 80 9.20 -5.77 -12.36
C LEU A 80 8.57 -7.11 -11.97
N ALA A 81 9.39 -8.09 -11.59
CA ALA A 81 8.90 -9.38 -11.10
C ALA A 81 8.04 -9.23 -9.85
N ASN A 82 8.50 -8.43 -8.89
CA ASN A 82 7.72 -8.10 -7.69
C ASN A 82 6.38 -7.43 -8.05
N LEU A 83 6.35 -6.56 -9.07
CA LEU A 83 5.09 -5.94 -9.51
C LEU A 83 4.09 -6.97 -10.02
N ALA A 84 4.55 -7.90 -10.86
CA ALA A 84 3.72 -8.95 -11.44
C ALA A 84 3.23 -9.94 -10.36
N GLU A 85 4.10 -10.34 -9.44
CA GLU A 85 3.77 -11.21 -8.31
C GLU A 85 2.75 -10.56 -7.37
N ASP A 86 2.96 -9.30 -6.99
CA ASP A 86 2.02 -8.55 -6.14
C ASP A 86 0.64 -8.42 -6.82
N ARG A 87 0.61 -8.16 -8.14
CA ARG A 87 -0.65 -8.11 -8.87
C ARG A 87 -1.34 -9.47 -8.91
N GLN A 88 -0.60 -10.54 -9.19
CA GLN A 88 -1.15 -11.90 -9.18
C GLN A 88 -1.71 -12.25 -7.80
N ARG A 89 -1.03 -11.87 -6.72
CA ARG A 89 -1.51 -12.08 -5.35
C ARG A 89 -2.87 -11.42 -5.14
N VAL A 90 -3.07 -10.19 -5.61
CA VAL A 90 -4.37 -9.50 -5.56
C VAL A 90 -5.44 -10.26 -6.35
N ARG A 91 -5.12 -10.73 -7.57
CA ARG A 91 -6.06 -11.54 -8.39
C ARG A 91 -6.47 -12.81 -7.66
N VAL A 92 -5.52 -13.51 -7.06
CA VAL A 92 -5.76 -14.74 -6.28
C VAL A 92 -6.66 -14.49 -5.08
N LEU A 93 -6.40 -13.42 -4.32
CA LEU A 93 -7.23 -13.08 -3.16
C LEU A 93 -8.67 -12.77 -3.58
N ARG A 94 -8.85 -11.99 -4.65
CA ARG A 94 -10.18 -11.68 -5.21
C ARG A 94 -10.91 -12.93 -5.70
N GLN A 95 -10.23 -13.80 -6.45
CA GLN A 95 -10.84 -15.04 -6.93
C GLN A 95 -11.25 -15.94 -5.77
N ARG A 96 -10.40 -16.10 -4.75
CA ARG A 96 -10.73 -16.89 -3.55
C ARG A 96 -11.94 -16.35 -2.81
N GLU A 97 -12.07 -15.02 -2.73
CA GLU A 97 -13.23 -14.37 -2.12
C GLU A 97 -14.50 -14.58 -2.94
N GLN A 98 -14.43 -14.46 -4.27
CA GLN A 98 -15.56 -14.75 -5.16
C GLN A 98 -15.98 -16.23 -5.10
N ASP A 99 -15.04 -17.16 -5.18
CA ASP A 99 -15.30 -18.61 -5.16
C ASP A 99 -15.94 -19.09 -3.86
N ARG A 100 -15.64 -18.41 -2.74
CA ARG A 100 -16.19 -18.75 -1.43
C ARG A 100 -17.44 -18.00 -1.06
N HIS A 101 -17.79 -16.93 -1.77
CA HIS A 101 -18.95 -16.12 -1.44
C HIS A 101 -20.22 -17.00 -1.33
N PRO A 102 -21.02 -16.89 -0.25
CA PRO A 102 -20.98 -15.89 0.82
C PRO A 102 -20.11 -16.23 2.04
N ASP A 103 -19.45 -17.38 2.06
CA ASP A 103 -18.58 -17.81 3.15
C ASP A 103 -17.27 -17.01 3.19
N PRO A 104 -16.67 -16.80 4.38
CA PRO A 104 -15.42 -16.08 4.50
C PRO A 104 -14.23 -16.89 3.93
N ILE A 105 -13.26 -16.18 3.37
CA ILE A 105 -11.97 -16.79 3.01
C ILE A 105 -11.24 -17.30 4.26
N SER A 106 -10.50 -18.39 4.13
CA SER A 106 -9.63 -18.88 5.20
C SER A 106 -8.67 -17.79 5.66
N GLU A 107 -8.34 -17.77 6.96
CA GLU A 107 -7.41 -16.81 7.57
C GLU A 107 -7.90 -15.34 7.55
N SER A 108 -9.17 -15.09 7.20
CA SER A 108 -9.81 -13.79 7.37
C SER A 108 -10.42 -13.60 8.76
N ILE A 109 -10.70 -12.34 9.11
CA ILE A 109 -11.45 -11.98 10.32
C ILE A 109 -12.79 -12.72 10.38
N GLY A 110 -13.51 -12.78 9.25
CA GLY A 110 -14.79 -13.50 9.17
C GLY A 110 -14.65 -14.98 9.51
N ALA A 111 -13.61 -15.64 8.99
CA ALA A 111 -13.34 -17.04 9.32
C ALA A 111 -12.95 -17.21 10.79
N SER A 112 -12.18 -16.29 11.38
CA SER A 112 -11.84 -16.34 12.80
C SER A 112 -13.07 -16.24 13.71
N ILE A 113 -14.02 -15.33 13.43
CA ILE A 113 -15.26 -15.25 14.23
C ILE A 113 -16.11 -16.51 14.09
N GLN A 114 -16.20 -17.07 12.89
CA GLN A 114 -16.91 -18.33 12.64
C GLN A 114 -16.26 -19.50 13.39
N GLN A 115 -14.92 -19.54 13.48
CA GLN A 115 -14.18 -20.52 14.28
C GLN A 115 -14.48 -20.37 15.79
N LEU A 116 -14.55 -19.15 16.33
CA LEU A 116 -14.92 -18.93 17.73
C LEU A 116 -16.33 -19.45 18.03
N LYS A 117 -17.28 -19.20 17.13
CA LYS A 117 -18.65 -19.74 17.24
C LYS A 117 -18.66 -21.26 17.20
N ALA A 118 -17.94 -21.86 16.24
CA ALA A 118 -17.84 -23.32 16.10
C ALA A 118 -17.16 -23.99 17.31
N ALA A 119 -16.24 -23.28 17.97
CA ALA A 119 -15.62 -23.71 19.22
C ALA A 119 -16.55 -23.58 20.46
N GLY A 120 -17.81 -23.14 20.28
CA GLY A 120 -18.81 -23.07 21.32
C GLY A 120 -18.77 -21.81 22.18
N LEU A 121 -18.02 -20.77 21.80
CA LEU A 121 -18.02 -19.50 22.53
C LEU A 121 -19.36 -18.78 22.34
N ASN A 122 -19.91 -18.29 23.44
CA ASN A 122 -21.09 -17.41 23.42
C ASN A 122 -20.69 -15.94 23.23
N ALA A 123 -21.68 -15.09 22.91
CA ALA A 123 -21.44 -13.68 22.61
C ALA A 123 -20.74 -12.92 23.75
N SER A 124 -21.07 -13.21 25.01
CA SER A 124 -20.43 -12.57 26.17
C SER A 124 -18.95 -12.93 26.32
N GLN A 125 -18.56 -14.15 25.95
CA GLN A 125 -17.16 -14.58 25.93
C GLN A 125 -16.39 -13.88 24.81
N VAL A 126 -17.00 -13.77 23.62
CA VAL A 126 -16.42 -13.03 22.49
C VAL A 126 -16.25 -11.55 22.83
N GLN A 127 -17.26 -10.90 23.43
CA GLN A 127 -17.16 -9.50 23.87
C GLN A 127 -16.03 -9.29 24.89
N ARG A 128 -15.85 -10.22 25.84
CA ARG A 128 -14.73 -10.15 26.80
C ARG A 128 -13.37 -10.26 26.11
N ALA A 129 -13.25 -11.12 25.11
CA ALA A 129 -12.01 -11.23 24.32
C ALA A 129 -11.75 -9.95 23.51
N LEU A 130 -12.77 -9.39 22.87
CA LEU A 130 -12.66 -8.12 22.13
C LEU A 130 -12.21 -6.97 23.03
N ASN A 131 -12.71 -6.90 24.27
CA ASN A 131 -12.30 -5.89 25.25
C ASN A 131 -10.81 -5.96 25.66
N GLN A 132 -10.16 -7.11 25.43
CA GLN A 132 -8.75 -7.34 25.75
C GLN A 132 -7.85 -7.32 24.50
N LEU A 133 -8.44 -7.20 23.30
CA LEU A 133 -7.69 -7.16 22.06
C LEU A 133 -6.95 -5.82 21.99
N ASP A 134 -5.62 -5.89 21.86
CA ASP A 134 -4.76 -4.74 21.64
C ASP A 134 -3.63 -5.14 20.68
N VAL A 135 -3.52 -4.41 19.57
CA VAL A 135 -2.58 -4.64 18.48
C VAL A 135 -1.94 -3.30 18.16
N GLU A 136 -0.65 -3.18 18.46
CA GLU A 136 0.15 -2.00 18.10
C GLU A 136 1.20 -2.36 17.05
N LEU A 137 1.09 -1.73 15.88
CA LEU A 137 2.05 -1.89 14.78
C LEU A 137 3.01 -0.71 14.76
N VAL A 138 4.30 -0.94 15.00
CA VAL A 138 5.31 0.12 15.10
C VAL A 138 6.11 0.22 13.80
N PHE A 139 6.01 1.36 13.12
CA PHE A 139 6.82 1.64 11.93
C PHE A 139 8.24 2.03 12.30
N THR A 140 9.21 1.30 11.75
CA THR A 140 10.64 1.58 11.88
C THR A 140 11.20 2.16 10.57
N ALA A 141 12.28 2.91 10.67
CA ALA A 141 13.05 3.30 9.50
C ALA A 141 13.60 2.04 8.82
N HIS A 142 13.51 1.95 7.50
CA HIS A 142 14.07 0.80 6.79
C HIS A 142 15.58 1.04 6.57
N PRO A 143 16.48 0.29 7.24
CA PRO A 143 17.91 0.62 7.32
C PRO A 143 18.63 0.61 5.96
N SER A 144 18.04 -0.07 4.97
CA SER A 144 18.64 -0.33 3.67
C SER A 144 17.77 0.08 2.47
N GLU A 145 16.72 0.88 2.64
CA GLU A 145 15.85 1.22 1.51
C GLU A 145 16.52 2.30 0.62
N ALA A 146 17.48 1.84 -0.17
CA ALA A 146 18.31 2.60 -1.11
C ALA A 146 17.49 3.23 -2.25
N LYS A 147 16.27 2.72 -2.51
CA LYS A 147 15.44 3.16 -3.63
C LYS A 147 14.96 4.60 -3.42
N ARG A 148 15.21 5.44 -4.44
CA ARG A 148 14.79 6.85 -4.46
C ARG A 148 13.26 6.98 -4.48
N ARG A 149 12.74 8.09 -3.95
CA ARG A 149 11.30 8.45 -4.03
C ARG A 149 10.79 8.42 -5.48
N SER A 150 11.60 8.88 -6.43
CA SER A 150 11.31 8.87 -7.86
C SER A 150 11.04 7.44 -8.36
N ILE A 151 11.93 6.49 -8.04
CA ILE A 151 11.81 5.07 -8.42
C ILE A 151 10.53 4.47 -7.85
N ARG A 152 10.27 4.64 -6.55
CA ARG A 152 9.04 4.14 -5.91
C ARG A 152 7.78 4.72 -6.55
N SER A 153 7.80 6.00 -6.92
CA SER A 153 6.68 6.61 -7.63
C SER A 153 6.48 5.99 -9.01
N LYS A 154 7.54 5.64 -9.76
CA LYS A 154 7.42 4.94 -11.06
C LYS A 154 6.85 3.54 -10.89
N LEU A 155 7.40 2.77 -9.96
CA LEU A 155 6.91 1.43 -9.64
C LEU A 155 5.43 1.45 -9.25
N ARG A 156 4.98 2.42 -8.44
CA ARG A 156 3.56 2.59 -8.09
C ARG A 156 2.68 2.88 -9.32
N ARG A 157 3.13 3.71 -10.26
CA ARG A 157 2.37 3.97 -11.50
C ARG A 157 2.28 2.73 -12.38
N MET A 158 3.38 1.97 -12.51
CA MET A 158 3.38 0.71 -13.25
C MET A 158 2.46 -0.35 -12.61
N ARG A 159 2.40 -0.44 -11.27
CA ARG A 159 1.39 -1.27 -10.57
C ARG A 159 -0.03 -0.90 -10.98
N GLN A 160 -0.33 0.40 -11.06
CA GLN A 160 -1.65 0.86 -11.50
C GLN A 160 -1.90 0.49 -12.97
N CYS A 161 -0.91 0.60 -13.86
CA CYS A 161 -1.05 0.14 -15.24
C CYS A 161 -1.40 -1.35 -15.32
N LEU A 162 -0.74 -2.21 -14.53
CA LEU A 162 -1.09 -3.65 -14.48
C LEU A 162 -2.52 -3.87 -13.96
N ALA A 163 -2.95 -3.09 -12.97
CA ALA A 163 -4.33 -3.16 -12.47
C ALA A 163 -5.36 -2.67 -13.51
N ASP A 164 -5.03 -1.63 -14.29
CA ASP A 164 -5.88 -1.10 -15.35
C ASP A 164 -6.02 -2.11 -16.51
N LEU A 165 -4.96 -2.87 -16.82
CA LEU A 165 -4.97 -3.91 -17.86
C LEU A 165 -5.86 -5.11 -17.54
N ASP A 166 -6.23 -5.30 -16.27
CA ASP A 166 -7.14 -6.37 -15.82
C ASP A 166 -8.61 -6.01 -15.95
N ARG A 167 -8.93 -4.81 -16.40
CA ARG A 167 -10.32 -4.41 -16.62
C ARG A 167 -10.93 -5.18 -17.78
N ASP A 168 -12.03 -5.89 -17.52
CA ASP A 168 -12.76 -6.66 -18.54
C ASP A 168 -13.40 -5.77 -19.62
N ASP A 169 -13.67 -4.50 -19.30
CA ASP A 169 -14.32 -3.52 -20.17
C ASP A 169 -13.34 -2.62 -20.94
N LEU A 170 -12.04 -2.94 -20.93
CA LEU A 170 -11.00 -2.07 -21.48
C LEU A 170 -11.03 -2.03 -23.02
N LEU A 171 -11.25 -0.84 -23.58
CA LEU A 171 -11.27 -0.66 -25.05
C LEU A 171 -9.86 -0.83 -25.66
N PRO A 172 -9.74 -1.26 -26.93
CA PRO A 172 -8.43 -1.41 -27.58
C PRO A 172 -7.56 -0.14 -27.53
N ARG A 173 -8.17 1.03 -27.75
CA ARG A 173 -7.48 2.34 -27.65
C ARG A 173 -6.95 2.63 -26.24
N GLU A 174 -7.70 2.23 -25.21
CA GLU A 174 -7.36 2.46 -23.81
C GLU A 174 -6.25 1.49 -23.38
N ARG A 175 -6.33 0.23 -23.81
CA ARG A 175 -5.27 -0.76 -23.63
C ARG A 175 -3.95 -0.27 -24.21
N THR A 176 -3.95 0.23 -25.44
CA THR A 176 -2.76 0.83 -26.06
C THR A 176 -2.22 1.99 -25.25
N ALA A 177 -3.09 2.91 -24.78
CA ALA A 177 -2.67 4.03 -23.94
C ALA A 177 -2.02 3.58 -22.62
N VAL A 178 -2.56 2.55 -21.96
CA VAL A 178 -1.98 1.98 -20.73
C VAL A 178 -0.61 1.35 -21.01
N LEU A 179 -0.46 0.59 -22.11
CA LEU A 179 0.83 0.01 -22.50
C LEU A 179 1.87 1.07 -22.84
N THR A 180 1.48 2.13 -23.54
CA THR A 180 2.36 3.28 -23.83
C THR A 180 2.83 3.96 -22.55
N ARG A 181 1.93 4.17 -21.59
CA ARG A 181 2.28 4.74 -20.28
C ARG A 181 3.21 3.82 -19.48
N LEU A 182 2.93 2.52 -19.48
CA LEU A 182 3.77 1.50 -18.83
C LEU A 182 5.19 1.52 -19.41
N ARG A 183 5.32 1.52 -20.74
CA ARG A 183 6.61 1.63 -21.44
C ARG A 183 7.33 2.93 -21.08
N ALA A 184 6.64 4.08 -21.12
CA ALA A 184 7.24 5.36 -20.78
C ALA A 184 7.75 5.41 -19.33
N ASP A 185 6.97 4.88 -18.37
CA ASP A 185 7.40 4.79 -16.97
C ASP A 185 8.62 3.88 -16.80
N LEU A 186 8.67 2.76 -17.55
CA LEU A 186 9.82 1.86 -17.55
C LEU A 186 11.05 2.47 -18.21
N THR A 187 10.92 3.20 -19.31
CA THR A 187 12.02 3.92 -19.96
C THR A 187 12.63 4.95 -19.00
N VAL A 188 11.78 5.75 -18.33
CA VAL A 188 12.27 6.71 -17.35
C VAL A 188 12.90 6.02 -16.15
N LEU A 189 12.36 4.88 -15.70
CA LEU A 189 12.97 4.07 -14.66
C LEU A 189 14.35 3.55 -15.09
N TRP A 190 14.45 3.03 -16.32
CA TRP A 190 15.70 2.59 -16.93
C TRP A 190 16.72 3.70 -16.92
N GLN A 191 16.35 4.95 -17.25
CA GLN A 191 17.27 6.08 -17.29
C GLN A 191 17.52 6.75 -15.91
N THR A 192 16.77 6.37 -14.87
CA THR A 192 16.93 6.93 -13.52
C THR A 192 18.02 6.22 -12.74
N GLU A 193 18.92 6.96 -12.11
CA GLU A 193 19.97 6.41 -11.24
C GLU A 193 19.37 5.75 -9.98
N PHE A 194 19.74 4.49 -9.74
CA PHE A 194 19.22 3.64 -8.66
C PHE A 194 19.76 3.99 -7.29
N LEU A 195 21.06 4.29 -7.22
CA LEU A 195 21.74 4.57 -5.97
C LEU A 195 21.44 5.99 -5.53
N ARG A 196 21.20 6.16 -4.23
CA ARG A 196 21.22 7.49 -3.64
C ARG A 196 22.68 7.92 -3.47
N PRO A 197 23.06 9.12 -3.92
CA PRO A 197 24.39 9.65 -3.66
C PRO A 197 24.61 9.98 -2.17
N MET A 198 23.53 10.17 -1.39
CA MET A 198 23.60 10.52 0.04
C MET A 198 22.59 9.72 0.87
N ARG A 199 22.95 9.44 2.13
CA ARG A 199 22.02 8.85 3.11
C ARG A 199 20.85 9.81 3.35
N PRO A 200 19.61 9.31 3.46
CA PRO A 200 18.48 10.16 3.79
C PRO A 200 18.68 10.82 5.15
N SER A 201 18.15 12.03 5.32
CA SER A 201 18.05 12.64 6.64
C SER A 201 16.95 11.96 7.47
N VAL A 202 17.03 12.08 8.79
CA VAL A 202 15.99 11.53 9.70
C VAL A 202 14.61 12.08 9.35
N LEU A 203 14.48 13.36 9.00
CA LEU A 203 13.20 13.94 8.60
C LEU A 203 12.68 13.38 7.26
N GLU A 204 13.55 13.03 6.31
CA GLU A 204 13.12 12.35 5.08
C GLU A 204 12.62 10.92 5.35
N GLU A 205 13.10 10.27 6.41
CA GLU A 205 12.57 8.99 6.88
C GLU A 205 11.20 9.16 7.53
N VAL A 206 11.02 10.19 8.35
CA VAL A 206 9.71 10.55 8.92
C VAL A 206 8.69 10.87 7.82
N GLU A 207 9.03 11.72 6.84
CA GLU A 207 8.15 12.07 5.72
C GLU A 207 7.75 10.80 4.94
N ARG A 208 8.70 9.88 4.73
CA ARG A 208 8.45 8.60 4.11
C ARG A 208 7.50 7.74 4.94
N GLY A 209 7.70 7.67 6.25
CA GLY A 209 6.79 7.00 7.18
C GLY A 209 5.37 7.55 7.04
N LEU A 210 5.21 8.87 7.06
CA LEU A 210 3.92 9.54 6.91
C LEU A 210 3.24 9.28 5.55
N SER A 211 3.99 8.89 4.52
CA SER A 211 3.40 8.58 3.20
C SER A 211 2.44 7.37 3.21
N ILE A 212 2.52 6.47 4.22
CA ILE A 212 1.57 5.35 4.37
C ILE A 212 0.26 5.80 5.02
N MET A 213 0.26 6.92 5.75
CA MET A 213 -0.83 7.34 6.63
C MET A 213 -2.17 7.49 5.91
N PRO A 214 -2.25 8.05 4.68
CA PRO A 214 -3.50 8.08 3.91
C PRO A 214 -4.12 6.70 3.68
N ARG A 215 -3.29 5.66 3.49
CA ARG A 215 -3.80 4.29 3.29
C ARG A 215 -4.28 3.66 4.58
N LEU A 216 -3.61 3.91 5.71
CA LEU A 216 -4.09 3.44 7.01
C LEU A 216 -5.46 4.03 7.34
N TRP A 217 -5.69 5.30 6.98
CA TRP A 217 -6.97 5.97 7.18
C TRP A 217 -8.13 5.38 6.38
N GLU A 218 -7.83 4.68 5.29
CA GLU A 218 -8.81 3.94 4.48
C GLU A 218 -9.00 2.51 5.01
N VAL A 219 -7.89 1.80 5.24
CA VAL A 219 -7.90 0.36 5.57
C VAL A 219 -8.35 0.08 7.00
N VAL A 220 -8.01 0.94 7.97
CA VAL A 220 -8.40 0.69 9.37
C VAL A 220 -9.92 0.62 9.52
N PRO A 221 -10.72 1.58 9.02
CA PRO A 221 -12.18 1.45 9.00
C PRO A 221 -12.69 0.16 8.34
N GLU A 222 -12.08 -0.28 7.23
CA GLU A 222 -12.45 -1.52 6.54
C GLU A 222 -12.25 -2.77 7.44
N ILE A 223 -11.17 -2.81 8.21
CA ILE A 223 -10.90 -3.88 9.20
C ILE A 223 -12.01 -3.92 10.27
N TYR A 224 -12.37 -2.77 10.84
CA TYR A 224 -13.44 -2.68 11.84
C TYR A 224 -14.80 -3.05 11.25
N LEU A 225 -15.07 -2.65 10.00
CA LEU A 225 -16.30 -3.00 9.30
C LEU A 225 -16.39 -4.51 9.05
N SER A 226 -15.31 -5.12 8.57
CA SER A 226 -15.22 -6.58 8.36
C SER A 226 -15.48 -7.35 9.66
N LEU A 227 -14.86 -6.92 10.77
CA LEU A 227 -15.10 -7.50 12.09
C LEU A 227 -16.56 -7.35 12.53
N ARG A 228 -17.14 -6.15 12.39
CA ARG A 228 -18.54 -5.89 12.76
C ARG A 228 -19.50 -6.76 11.95
N GLN A 229 -19.31 -6.86 10.64
CA GLN A 229 -20.14 -7.70 9.77
C GLN A 229 -20.05 -9.17 10.15
N ALA A 230 -18.84 -9.68 10.44
CA ALA A 230 -18.64 -11.05 10.90
C ALA A 230 -19.35 -11.33 12.23
N LEU A 231 -19.25 -10.40 13.20
CA LEU A 231 -19.93 -10.53 14.48
C LEU A 231 -21.46 -10.54 14.35
N VAL A 232 -22.02 -9.61 13.56
CA VAL A 232 -23.47 -9.57 13.30
C VAL A 232 -23.96 -10.85 12.64
N ARG A 233 -23.17 -11.42 11.71
CA ARG A 233 -23.53 -12.67 11.03
C ARG A 233 -23.57 -13.88 11.98
N GLU A 234 -22.56 -14.05 12.83
CA GLU A 234 -22.44 -15.24 13.70
C GLU A 234 -23.17 -15.11 15.05
N PHE A 235 -23.47 -13.88 15.46
CA PHE A 235 -24.10 -13.52 16.73
C PHE A 235 -25.14 -12.39 16.56
N PRO A 236 -26.19 -12.59 15.74
CA PRO A 236 -27.13 -11.52 15.34
C PRO A 236 -27.93 -10.89 16.48
N GLU A 237 -28.12 -11.63 17.57
CA GLU A 237 -28.88 -11.18 18.75
C GLU A 237 -28.04 -10.33 19.72
N HIS A 238 -26.75 -10.13 19.45
CA HIS A 238 -25.85 -9.39 20.33
C HIS A 238 -25.26 -8.17 19.64
N ASN A 239 -25.40 -7.00 20.27
CA ASN A 239 -24.75 -5.79 19.81
C ASN A 239 -23.37 -5.65 20.47
N PHE A 240 -22.31 -5.90 19.70
CA PHE A 240 -20.94 -5.82 20.19
C PHE A 240 -20.45 -4.37 20.26
N SER A 241 -19.73 -4.06 21.34
CA SER A 241 -18.90 -2.88 21.41
C SER A 241 -17.49 -3.22 20.94
N LEU A 242 -16.96 -2.44 20.00
CA LEU A 242 -15.60 -2.61 19.48
C LEU A 242 -14.68 -1.54 20.11
N PRO A 243 -13.74 -1.90 20.98
CA PRO A 243 -12.74 -0.95 21.46
C PRO A 243 -11.76 -0.57 20.34
N ALA A 244 -11.04 0.52 20.53
CA ALA A 244 -9.93 0.90 19.65
C ALA A 244 -8.72 -0.04 19.85
N PHE A 245 -8.82 -1.25 19.29
CA PHE A 245 -7.86 -2.35 19.46
C PHE A 245 -6.65 -2.25 18.54
N LEU A 246 -6.73 -1.50 17.44
CA LEU A 246 -5.65 -1.37 16.47
C LEU A 246 -5.03 0.02 16.55
N ARG A 247 -3.73 0.06 16.85
CA ARG A 247 -2.93 1.28 17.01
C ARG A 247 -1.65 1.21 16.19
N PHE A 248 -1.09 2.38 15.91
CA PHE A 248 0.16 2.50 15.17
C PHE A 248 1.13 3.38 15.94
N GLY A 249 2.35 2.88 16.10
CA GLY A 249 3.49 3.61 16.65
C GLY A 249 4.51 3.92 15.56
N SER A 250 5.49 4.77 15.88
CA SER A 250 6.66 4.94 15.02
C SER A 250 7.92 5.22 15.82
N TRP A 251 9.03 4.64 15.38
CA TRP A 251 10.38 4.94 15.88
C TRP A 251 11.09 6.01 15.05
N MET A 252 10.60 6.34 13.85
CA MET A 252 11.21 7.34 12.99
C MET A 252 11.19 8.71 13.67
N GLY A 253 12.35 9.37 13.76
CA GLY A 253 12.50 10.65 14.44
C GLY A 253 12.50 10.60 15.98
N GLY A 254 12.32 9.42 16.58
CA GLY A 254 12.32 9.23 18.04
C GLY A 254 13.44 8.31 18.54
N ASP A 255 13.69 7.20 17.85
CA ASP A 255 14.73 6.23 18.22
C ASP A 255 16.11 6.83 18.00
N ARG A 256 16.88 6.93 19.09
CA ARG A 256 18.21 7.55 19.14
C ARG A 256 19.31 6.56 19.51
N ASP A 257 18.96 5.28 19.67
CA ASP A 257 19.94 4.26 20.02
C ASP A 257 20.95 4.10 18.87
N GLY A 258 22.22 4.40 19.15
CA GLY A 258 23.30 4.38 18.15
C GLY A 258 23.18 5.39 16.99
N HIS A 259 22.20 6.32 17.02
CA HIS A 259 21.91 7.22 15.89
C HIS A 259 22.06 8.71 16.25
N PRO A 260 23.25 9.32 16.15
CA PRO A 260 23.51 10.70 16.58
C PRO A 260 22.74 11.76 15.78
N GLY A 261 22.21 11.41 14.61
CA GLY A 261 21.37 12.31 13.79
C GLY A 261 19.96 12.54 14.34
N VAL A 262 19.53 11.81 15.37
CA VAL A 262 18.20 11.96 15.99
C VAL A 262 18.34 12.88 17.21
N THR A 263 18.27 14.19 16.95
CA THR A 263 18.39 15.25 17.96
C THR A 263 17.02 15.63 18.53
N TRP A 264 17.00 16.42 19.61
CA TRP A 264 15.75 16.83 20.27
C TRP A 264 14.85 17.68 19.35
N ASP A 265 15.43 18.53 18.51
CA ASP A 265 14.72 19.37 17.55
C ASP A 265 14.11 18.55 16.40
N ILE A 266 14.77 17.45 16.01
CA ILE A 266 14.23 16.48 15.05
C ILE A 266 13.04 15.74 15.66
N THR A 267 13.13 15.30 16.92
CA THR A 267 12.01 14.67 17.61
C THR A 267 10.83 15.63 17.78
N GLU A 268 11.08 16.88 18.18
CA GLU A 268 10.04 17.92 18.27
C GLU A 268 9.36 18.14 16.90
N ARG A 269 10.15 18.31 15.84
CA ARG A 269 9.62 18.48 14.48
C ARG A 269 8.79 17.29 14.03
N THR A 270 9.24 16.07 14.34
CA THR A 270 8.53 14.83 14.03
C THR A 270 7.15 14.78 14.70
N LEU A 271 7.07 15.15 15.98
CA LEU A 271 5.78 15.21 16.70
C LEU A 271 4.82 16.23 16.09
N VAL A 272 5.32 17.39 15.66
CA VAL A 272 4.52 18.39 14.94
C VAL A 272 4.00 17.82 13.62
N TRP A 273 4.85 17.19 12.81
CA TRP A 273 4.43 16.60 11.54
C TRP A 273 3.41 15.47 11.69
N LEU A 274 3.55 14.63 12.71
CA LEU A 274 2.56 13.60 13.04
C LEU A 274 1.20 14.23 13.37
N ARG A 275 1.20 15.28 14.20
CA ARG A 275 -0.02 16.01 14.57
C ARG A 275 -0.67 16.69 13.37
N ASP A 276 0.11 17.42 12.59
CA ASP A 276 -0.39 18.16 11.42
C ASP A 276 -0.97 17.19 10.39
N THR A 277 -0.29 16.07 10.12
CA THR A 277 -0.80 15.01 9.23
C THR A 277 -2.13 14.43 9.73
N ALA A 278 -2.25 14.19 11.04
CA ALA A 278 -3.49 13.67 11.62
C ALA A 278 -4.64 14.69 11.48
N ILE A 279 -4.37 15.97 11.76
CA ILE A 279 -5.36 17.05 11.60
C ILE A 279 -5.82 17.15 10.14
N ASP A 280 -4.88 17.16 9.18
CA ASP A 280 -5.21 17.24 7.76
C ASP A 280 -6.11 16.08 7.31
N ARG A 281 -5.82 14.85 7.76
CA ARG A 281 -6.68 13.68 7.46
C ARG A 281 -8.06 13.77 8.08
N HIS A 282 -8.17 14.29 9.30
CA HIS A 282 -9.46 14.53 9.93
C HIS A 282 -10.27 15.59 9.18
N LEU A 283 -9.63 16.70 8.79
CA LEU A 283 -10.28 17.76 8.01
C LEU A 283 -10.77 17.27 6.65
N ASP A 284 -9.95 16.48 5.94
CA ASP A 284 -10.35 15.85 4.67
C ASP A 284 -11.62 15.00 4.83
N TRP A 285 -11.74 14.26 5.94
CA TRP A 285 -12.94 13.47 6.24
C TRP A 285 -14.13 14.30 6.67
N CYS A 286 -13.92 15.35 7.47
CA CYS A 286 -14.97 16.31 7.81
C CYS A 286 -15.55 16.95 6.54
N GLN A 287 -14.71 17.32 5.57
CA GLN A 287 -15.18 17.86 4.30
C GLN A 287 -16.01 16.84 3.51
N LYS A 288 -15.56 15.58 3.42
CA LYS A 288 -16.34 14.52 2.76
C LYS A 288 -17.69 14.29 3.43
N LEU A 289 -17.74 14.32 4.76
CA LEU A 289 -18.98 14.16 5.52
C LEU A 289 -19.91 15.36 5.30
N TYR A 290 -19.37 16.57 5.31
CA TYR A 290 -20.12 17.80 5.00
C TYR A 290 -20.76 17.73 3.61
N ASP A 291 -20.01 17.29 2.59
CA ASP A 291 -20.54 17.15 1.22
C ASP A 291 -21.57 16.02 1.09
N PHE A 292 -21.51 15.00 1.96
CA PHE A 292 -22.37 13.81 1.90
C PHE A 292 -23.66 13.95 2.72
N LEU A 293 -23.60 14.58 3.90
CA LEU A 293 -24.69 14.61 4.87
C LEU A 293 -25.67 15.76 4.61
N SER A 294 -26.27 15.80 3.42
CA SER A 294 -27.30 16.78 3.04
C SER A 294 -28.68 16.49 3.65
N VAL A 295 -28.73 15.98 4.88
CA VAL A 295 -29.97 15.53 5.53
C VAL A 295 -30.78 16.75 5.97
N SER A 296 -31.97 16.89 5.40
CA SER A 296 -32.90 17.98 5.68
C SER A 296 -33.81 17.67 6.86
N ARG A 297 -33.94 18.65 7.78
CA ARG A 297 -34.94 18.65 8.86
C ARG A 297 -36.39 18.51 8.37
N ASN A 298 -36.64 18.91 7.12
CA ASN A 298 -38.00 18.87 6.54
C ASN A 298 -38.41 17.45 6.16
N GLU A 299 -37.44 16.60 5.81
CA GLU A 299 -37.69 15.25 5.31
C GLU A 299 -37.55 14.19 6.42
N VAL A 300 -36.71 14.45 7.43
CA VAL A 300 -36.44 13.49 8.51
C VAL A 300 -36.55 14.18 9.87
N SER A 301 -37.32 13.57 10.77
CA SER A 301 -37.34 13.98 12.18
C SER A 301 -36.03 13.60 12.84
N LEU A 302 -35.37 14.57 13.46
CA LEU A 302 -34.08 14.35 14.10
C LEU A 302 -34.27 14.00 15.56
N GLU A 303 -33.87 12.79 15.92
CA GLU A 303 -33.74 12.33 17.30
C GLU A 303 -32.34 12.61 17.87
N THR A 304 -31.73 13.75 17.50
CA THR A 304 -30.35 14.08 17.85
C THR A 304 -30.24 15.41 18.59
N ASP A 305 -29.28 15.50 19.52
CA ASP A 305 -28.93 16.74 20.23
C ASP A 305 -28.01 17.67 19.39
N LEU A 306 -27.93 17.43 18.08
CA LEU A 306 -27.09 18.20 17.16
C LEU A 306 -27.41 19.70 17.13
N PRO A 307 -28.68 20.15 17.11
CA PRO A 307 -28.99 21.58 17.16
C PRO A 307 -28.37 22.28 18.37
N ASN A 308 -28.39 21.61 19.52
CA ASN A 308 -27.83 22.14 20.75
C ASN A 308 -26.30 22.15 20.69
N ALA A 309 -25.68 21.08 20.17
CA ALA A 309 -24.25 21.01 19.95
C ALA A 309 -23.76 22.13 19.00
N VAL A 310 -24.49 22.41 17.93
CA VAL A 310 -24.18 23.52 16.99
C VAL A 310 -24.27 24.86 17.72
N SER A 311 -25.32 25.11 18.48
CA SER A 311 -25.46 26.36 19.26
C SER A 311 -24.35 26.54 20.30
N GLN A 312 -23.91 25.44 20.95
CA GLN A 312 -22.77 25.49 21.87
C GLN A 312 -21.46 25.77 21.13
N ALA A 313 -21.27 25.20 19.93
CA ALA A 313 -20.11 25.46 19.09
C ALA A 313 -20.06 26.94 18.63
N GLU A 314 -21.19 27.53 18.22
CA GLU A 314 -21.28 28.96 17.87
C GLU A 314 -20.87 29.87 19.03
N LYS A 315 -21.31 29.55 20.26
CA LYS A 315 -20.92 30.31 21.46
C LYS A 315 -19.43 30.19 21.76
N ARG A 316 -18.85 29.01 21.51
CA ARG A 316 -17.43 28.73 21.78
C ARG A 316 -16.51 29.33 20.72
N TRP A 317 -16.96 29.39 19.47
CA TRP A 317 -16.18 29.88 18.33
C TRP A 317 -16.97 30.94 17.55
N PRO A 318 -16.86 32.23 17.90
CA PRO A 318 -17.66 33.29 17.28
C PRO A 318 -17.49 33.39 15.75
N ASN A 319 -16.30 33.05 15.23
CA ASN A 319 -16.03 33.01 13.80
C ASN A 319 -16.76 31.86 13.06
N PHE A 320 -17.27 30.86 13.79
CA PHE A 320 -18.02 29.73 13.23
C PHE A 320 -19.38 30.14 12.69
N ALA A 321 -20.03 31.14 13.30
CA ALA A 321 -21.33 31.64 12.87
C ALA A 321 -21.31 32.16 11.42
N ALA A 322 -20.21 32.80 11.01
CA ALA A 322 -20.04 33.28 9.63
C ALA A 322 -19.91 32.13 8.62
N THR A 323 -19.36 30.99 9.04
CA THR A 323 -19.28 29.77 8.22
C THR A 323 -20.64 29.08 8.12
N LEU A 324 -21.35 28.94 9.24
CA LEU A 324 -22.70 28.35 9.28
C LEU A 324 -23.73 29.12 8.46
N ALA A 325 -23.60 30.45 8.40
CA ALA A 325 -24.51 31.29 7.59
C ALA A 325 -24.48 30.96 6.08
N ARG A 326 -23.48 30.20 5.62
CA ARG A 326 -23.37 29.73 4.22
C ARG A 326 -24.04 28.37 4.00
N VAL A 327 -24.37 27.65 5.06
CA VAL A 327 -25.03 26.34 5.03
C VAL A 327 -26.55 26.55 5.02
N ALA A 328 -27.29 25.70 4.31
CA ALA A 328 -28.74 25.81 4.26
C ALA A 328 -29.34 25.61 5.68
N PRO A 329 -30.27 26.46 6.16
CA PRO A 329 -30.74 26.40 7.55
C PRO A 329 -31.40 25.07 7.97
N HIS A 330 -31.84 24.29 6.99
CA HIS A 330 -32.49 23.00 7.19
C HIS A 330 -31.52 21.81 7.09
N GLU A 331 -30.26 22.02 6.73
CA GLU A 331 -29.17 21.04 6.78
C GLU A 331 -28.39 21.25 8.09
N ILE A 332 -28.31 20.24 8.95
CA ILE A 332 -27.68 20.37 10.29
C ILE A 332 -26.33 19.67 10.40
N TYR A 333 -26.21 18.53 9.73
CA TYR A 333 -25.00 17.71 9.76
C TYR A 333 -23.90 18.37 8.95
#